data_AF-A0A2E5WYW1-F1
#
_entry.id   AF-A0A2E5WYW1-F1
#
_cell.length_a   1.000
_cell.length_b   1.000
_cell.length_c   1.000
_cell.angle_alpha   90.00
_cell.angle_beta   90.00
_cell.angle_gamma   90.00
#
_symmetry.space_group_name_H-M   'P 1'
#
loop_
_entity.id
_entity.type
_entity.pdbx_description
1 polymer ?
#
loop_
_entity_poly.entity_id
_entity_poly.type
_entity_poly.pdbx_seq_one_letter_code
_entity_poly.pdbx_strand_id
1 'polypeptide(L)'
;MKNAVFTLISLVLASCGAGVPIDEDKDLNERLDKVRSIETSETLSSTEANTIRTLCVDLKAKKSLFRGFASQGVKVEYNGSKKTCSSDENFSIPNFQLGIEDRGNLLTFSSSEQSPFKNIIVDDRDEMADICDHVETALSRSVKPSRVVKTGANPYWIYAFSEGDSRCLDTEVNCIYIESGTQASGANYKIKEVNFYAVNADLQDRLRGVVTQRSHASVCYSDSEKSSFTRMNFLRVIE
;
A
#
# COMPACT_ATOMS: atom_id res chain seq x y z
N MET A 1 5.35 -66.02 -17.60
CA MET A 1 5.09 -65.23 -16.37
C MET A 1 6.04 -64.05 -16.36
N LYS A 2 5.57 -62.85 -16.70
CA LYS A 2 6.35 -61.60 -16.62
C LYS A 2 5.61 -60.67 -15.67
N ASN A 3 6.17 -60.44 -14.48
CA ASN A 3 5.66 -59.48 -13.52
C ASN A 3 6.13 -58.08 -13.95
N ALA A 4 5.20 -57.25 -14.43
CA ALA A 4 5.44 -55.83 -14.60
C ALA A 4 5.03 -55.13 -13.30
N VAL A 5 6.03 -54.62 -12.58
CA VAL A 5 5.86 -53.75 -11.42
C VAL A 5 5.35 -52.40 -11.94
N PHE A 6 4.10 -52.07 -11.64
CA PHE A 6 3.52 -50.76 -11.89
C PHE A 6 3.94 -49.82 -10.76
N THR A 7 4.93 -48.97 -11.02
CA THR A 7 5.31 -47.88 -10.12
C THR A 7 4.30 -46.75 -10.29
N LEU A 8 3.44 -46.58 -9.29
CA LEU A 8 2.49 -45.46 -9.20
C LEU A 8 3.30 -44.17 -8.97
N ILE A 9 3.40 -43.31 -9.97
CA ILE A 9 3.96 -41.96 -9.81
C ILE A 9 2.84 -41.09 -9.24
N SER A 10 2.93 -40.78 -7.95
CA SER A 10 2.08 -39.81 -7.28
C SER A 10 2.33 -38.42 -7.87
N LEU A 11 1.49 -37.99 -8.82
CA LEU A 11 1.44 -36.58 -9.23
C LEU A 11 0.93 -35.76 -8.03
N VAL A 12 1.85 -35.12 -7.33
CA VAL A 12 1.53 -34.01 -6.43
C VAL A 12 1.16 -32.83 -7.34
N LEU A 13 -0.13 -32.67 -7.62
CA LEU A 13 -0.68 -31.41 -8.11
C LEU A 13 -0.61 -30.43 -6.93
N ALA A 14 0.55 -29.84 -6.71
CA ALA A 14 0.65 -28.60 -5.99
C ALA A 14 -0.15 -27.58 -6.81
N SER A 15 -1.36 -27.27 -6.37
CA SER A 15 -2.10 -26.11 -6.85
C SER A 15 -1.30 -24.88 -6.42
N CYS A 16 -0.36 -24.46 -7.27
CA CYS A 16 0.08 -23.09 -7.28
C CYS A 16 -1.16 -22.27 -7.62
N GLY A 17 -1.85 -21.76 -6.59
CA GLY A 17 -2.78 -20.66 -6.79
C GLY A 17 -2.03 -19.63 -7.61
N ALA A 18 -2.66 -19.11 -8.67
CA ALA A 18 -2.04 -18.14 -9.57
C ALA A 18 -1.59 -16.95 -8.71
N GLY A 19 -0.35 -16.99 -8.24
CA GLY A 19 0.32 -15.87 -7.64
C GLY A 19 0.40 -14.88 -8.76
N VAL A 20 -0.37 -13.80 -8.67
CA VAL A 20 -0.22 -12.65 -9.55
C VAL A 20 1.28 -12.35 -9.56
N PRO A 21 1.98 -12.53 -10.69
CA PRO A 21 3.38 -12.18 -10.78
C PRO A 21 3.43 -10.68 -10.52
N ILE A 22 4.02 -10.30 -9.40
CA ILE A 22 4.31 -8.92 -9.10
C ILE A 22 5.77 -8.80 -9.52
N ASP A 23 5.96 -8.39 -10.78
CA ASP A 23 7.28 -8.06 -11.28
C ASP A 23 7.91 -7.02 -10.37
N GLU A 24 9.21 -7.21 -10.12
CA GLU A 24 10.04 -6.41 -9.21
C GLU A 24 10.31 -4.99 -9.72
N ASP A 25 9.70 -4.58 -10.84
CA ASP A 25 9.84 -3.25 -11.45
C ASP A 25 8.54 -2.40 -11.40
N LYS A 26 8.39 -1.69 -10.30
CA LYS A 26 8.40 -0.20 -10.25
C LYS A 26 7.58 0.67 -11.22
N ASP A 27 6.49 0.22 -11.83
CA ASP A 27 5.47 1.18 -12.32
C ASP A 27 4.08 0.91 -11.76
N LEU A 28 3.65 1.73 -10.79
CA LEU A 28 2.26 1.74 -10.33
C LEU A 28 1.29 1.90 -11.52
N ASN A 29 1.70 2.54 -12.61
CA ASN A 29 0.88 2.69 -13.81
C ASN A 29 0.59 1.36 -14.49
N GLU A 30 1.47 0.35 -14.42
CA GLU A 30 1.20 -0.97 -15.00
C GLU A 30 0.07 -1.71 -14.28
N ARG A 31 -0.29 -1.28 -13.07
CA ARG A 31 -1.43 -1.82 -12.33
C ARG A 31 -2.74 -1.15 -12.72
N LEU A 32 -2.68 0.07 -13.28
CA LEU A 32 -3.85 0.79 -13.74
C LEU A 32 -4.49 0.07 -14.92
N ASP A 33 -5.80 0.28 -15.07
CA ASP A 33 -6.62 -0.20 -16.16
C ASP A 33 -6.72 -1.73 -16.33
N LYS A 34 -5.99 -2.51 -15.51
CA LYS A 34 -6.19 -3.95 -15.36
C LYS A 34 -7.63 -4.23 -14.89
N VAL A 35 -8.20 -5.33 -15.41
CA VAL A 35 -9.53 -5.79 -15.01
C VAL A 35 -9.39 -6.85 -13.92
N ARG A 36 -10.10 -6.67 -12.82
CA ARG A 36 -10.18 -7.60 -11.70
C ARG A 36 -11.61 -8.03 -11.46
N SER A 37 -11.83 -9.33 -11.30
CA SER A 37 -13.05 -9.88 -10.74
C SER A 37 -13.01 -9.77 -9.22
N ILE A 38 -14.15 -9.50 -8.56
CA ILE A 38 -14.25 -9.78 -7.13
C ILE A 38 -14.41 -11.29 -6.96
N GLU A 39 -13.33 -11.97 -6.61
CA GLU A 39 -13.34 -13.37 -6.22
C GLU A 39 -13.31 -13.47 -4.70
N THR A 40 -14.46 -13.78 -4.09
CA THR A 40 -14.58 -13.88 -2.63
C THR A 40 -13.75 -15.01 -2.02
N SER A 41 -13.26 -15.94 -2.85
CA SER A 41 -12.32 -17.00 -2.45
C SER A 41 -10.87 -16.57 -2.46
N GLU A 42 -10.53 -15.42 -3.05
CA GLU A 42 -9.17 -14.92 -3.02
C GLU A 42 -8.85 -14.39 -1.62
N THR A 43 -7.87 -15.01 -0.97
CA THR A 43 -7.44 -14.68 0.39
C THR A 43 -5.99 -14.26 0.41
N LEU A 44 -5.65 -13.43 1.40
CA LEU A 44 -4.27 -13.15 1.74
C LEU A 44 -3.58 -14.42 2.26
N SER A 45 -2.30 -14.58 1.91
CA SER A 45 -1.43 -15.55 2.58
C SER A 45 -1.23 -15.18 4.05
N SER A 46 -0.80 -16.15 4.87
CA SER A 46 -0.49 -15.88 6.28
C SER A 46 0.62 -14.83 6.44
N THR A 47 1.59 -14.81 5.52
CA THR A 47 2.66 -13.81 5.50
C THR A 47 2.10 -12.42 5.23
N GLU A 48 1.31 -12.26 4.15
CA GLU A 48 0.66 -10.97 3.83
C GLU A 48 -0.20 -10.46 4.98
N ALA A 49 -1.03 -11.34 5.57
CA ALA A 49 -1.90 -10.97 6.69
C ALA A 49 -1.11 -10.52 7.92
N ASN A 50 -0.02 -11.22 8.26
CA ASN A 50 0.85 -10.84 9.36
C ASN A 50 1.61 -9.53 9.08
N THR A 51 2.08 -9.31 7.85
CA THR A 51 2.70 -8.05 7.45
C THR A 51 1.74 -6.87 7.62
N ILE A 52 0.50 -7.00 7.16
CA ILE A 52 -0.52 -5.96 7.34
C ILE A 52 -0.81 -5.72 8.82
N ARG A 53 -0.93 -6.79 9.61
CA ARG A 53 -1.15 -6.66 11.06
C ARG A 53 -0.01 -5.87 11.74
N THR A 54 1.24 -6.19 11.42
CA THR A 54 2.41 -5.47 11.93
C THR A 54 2.40 -4.01 11.47
N LEU A 55 2.14 -3.76 10.18
CA LEU A 55 1.98 -2.41 9.63
C LEU A 55 0.96 -1.58 10.41
N CYS A 56 -0.21 -2.15 10.71
CA CYS A 56 -1.26 -1.47 11.48
C CYS A 56 -0.82 -1.11 12.89
N VAL A 57 -0.10 -2.01 13.59
CA VAL A 57 0.47 -1.74 14.91
C VAL A 57 1.50 -0.61 14.84
N ASP A 58 2.36 -0.63 13.82
CA ASP A 58 3.44 0.34 13.66
C ASP A 58 2.90 1.73 13.29
N LEU A 59 1.91 1.80 12.39
CA LEU A 59 1.20 3.03 12.06
C LEU A 59 0.46 3.62 13.27
N LYS A 60 -0.08 2.77 14.14
CA LYS A 60 -0.70 3.20 15.40
C LYS A 60 0.33 3.76 16.39
N ALA A 61 1.48 3.11 16.54
CA ALA A 61 2.56 3.59 17.39
C ALA A 61 3.08 4.96 16.91
N LYS A 62 3.31 5.08 15.60
CA LYS A 62 3.70 6.32 14.92
C LYS A 62 2.74 7.49 15.19
N LYS A 63 1.44 7.25 15.31
CA LYS A 63 0.47 8.31 15.62
C LYS A 63 0.88 9.10 16.88
N SER A 64 1.38 8.41 17.89
CA SER A 64 1.89 9.04 19.12
C SER A 64 3.17 9.85 18.86
N LEU A 65 4.09 9.33 18.03
CA LEU A 65 5.30 10.02 17.63
C LEU A 65 5.01 11.37 16.95
N PHE A 66 4.14 11.37 15.93
CA PHE A 66 3.80 12.59 15.19
C PHE A 66 3.04 13.62 16.04
N ARG A 67 2.24 13.18 17.02
CA ARG A 67 1.66 14.10 18.01
C ARG A 67 2.72 14.77 18.88
N GLY A 68 3.75 14.02 19.28
CA GLY A 68 4.93 14.57 19.95
C GLY A 68 5.60 15.64 19.10
N PHE A 69 5.88 15.33 17.82
CA PHE A 69 6.45 16.29 16.87
C PHE A 69 5.59 17.55 16.69
N ALA A 70 4.27 17.40 16.59
CA ALA A 70 3.35 18.53 16.50
C ALA A 70 3.48 19.47 17.72
N SER A 71 3.53 18.90 18.92
CA SER A 71 3.64 19.69 20.17
C SER A 71 4.98 20.43 20.30
N GLN A 72 6.03 19.91 19.67
CA GLN A 72 7.39 20.45 19.70
C GLN A 72 7.67 21.42 18.54
N GLY A 73 6.73 21.58 17.60
CA GLY A 73 6.94 22.40 16.40
C GLY A 73 7.98 21.81 15.43
N VAL A 74 8.23 20.50 15.55
CA VAL A 74 9.18 19.76 14.70
C VAL A 74 8.73 19.80 13.25
N LYS A 75 9.71 19.91 12.36
CA LYS A 75 9.49 19.81 10.91
C LYS A 75 10.03 18.49 10.39
N VAL A 76 9.52 18.09 9.25
CA VAL A 76 9.95 16.89 8.53
C VAL A 76 10.30 17.29 7.11
N GLU A 77 11.43 16.79 6.63
CA GLU A 77 11.94 17.07 5.30
C GLU A 77 11.55 15.93 4.35
N TYR A 78 11.04 16.30 3.19
CA TYR A 78 10.63 15.41 2.12
C TYR A 78 11.22 15.85 0.80
N ASN A 79 11.22 14.95 -0.17
CA ASN A 79 11.23 15.29 -1.59
C ASN A 79 10.14 14.49 -2.30
N GLY A 80 10.02 14.67 -3.61
CA GLY A 80 9.02 13.92 -4.34
C GLY A 80 9.13 14.03 -5.84
N SER A 81 8.11 13.51 -6.50
CA SER A 81 7.93 13.70 -7.93
C SER A 81 6.46 13.65 -8.29
N LYS A 82 6.07 14.31 -9.37
CA LYS A 82 4.69 14.36 -9.85
C LYS A 82 4.64 14.35 -11.37
N LYS A 83 3.81 13.47 -11.93
CA LYS A 83 3.32 13.50 -13.30
C LYS A 83 1.82 13.82 -13.26
N THR A 84 1.35 14.71 -14.13
CA THR A 84 -0.07 15.11 -14.19
C THR A 84 -0.74 14.57 -15.43
N CYS A 85 -2.08 14.54 -15.45
CA CYS A 85 -2.83 14.19 -16.65
C CYS A 85 -2.58 15.12 -17.86
N SER A 86 -2.07 16.32 -17.61
CA SER A 86 -1.83 17.32 -18.65
C SER A 86 -0.40 17.29 -19.20
N SER A 87 0.50 16.49 -18.62
CA SER A 87 1.92 16.44 -18.99
C SER A 87 2.47 15.03 -18.82
N ASP A 88 3.13 14.52 -19.85
CA ASP A 88 3.86 13.25 -19.77
C ASP A 88 5.18 13.36 -19.02
N GLU A 89 5.64 14.59 -18.77
CA GLU A 89 6.86 14.84 -17.99
C GLU A 89 6.63 14.56 -16.50
N ASN A 90 7.62 13.90 -15.91
CA ASN A 90 7.69 13.72 -14.47
C ASN A 90 8.47 14.89 -13.85
N PHE A 91 7.78 15.72 -13.08
CA PHE A 91 8.37 16.85 -12.39
C PHE A 91 8.98 16.40 -11.07
N SER A 92 10.26 16.67 -10.87
CA SER A 92 10.90 16.50 -9.56
C SER A 92 10.44 17.60 -8.61
N ILE A 93 10.08 17.21 -7.39
CA ILE A 93 9.80 18.13 -6.29
C ILE A 93 11.08 18.19 -5.44
N PRO A 94 11.80 19.33 -5.41
CA PRO A 94 13.04 19.46 -4.64
C PRO A 94 12.75 19.31 -3.14
N ASN A 95 13.80 19.16 -2.33
CA ASN A 95 13.63 19.01 -0.88
C ASN A 95 12.83 20.17 -0.29
N PHE A 96 11.86 19.84 0.56
CA PHE A 96 10.97 20.78 1.22
C PHE A 96 10.63 20.32 2.63
N GLN A 97 10.31 21.27 3.50
CA GLN A 97 10.01 21.01 4.90
C GLN A 97 8.55 21.29 5.20
N LEU A 98 7.95 20.40 6.00
CA LEU A 98 6.58 20.51 6.46
C LEU A 98 6.54 20.47 7.98
N GLY A 99 5.79 21.38 8.60
CA GLY A 99 5.39 21.22 9.99
C GLY A 99 4.32 20.14 10.13
N ILE A 100 4.13 19.66 11.35
CA ILE A 100 3.09 18.69 11.69
C ILE A 100 2.04 19.39 12.53
N GLU A 101 0.77 19.22 12.16
CA GLU A 101 -0.38 19.78 12.86
C GLU A 101 -1.22 18.65 13.47
N ASP A 102 -1.48 18.72 14.78
CA ASP A 102 -2.47 17.90 15.46
C ASP A 102 -3.78 18.69 15.61
N ARG A 103 -4.82 18.26 14.89
CA ARG A 103 -6.17 18.82 14.95
C ARG A 103 -7.10 17.97 15.83
N GLY A 104 -6.53 17.25 16.79
CA GLY A 104 -7.21 16.36 17.72
C GLY A 104 -7.48 14.98 17.11
N ASN A 105 -8.43 14.92 16.17
CA ASN A 105 -8.72 13.66 15.48
C ASN A 105 -7.83 13.42 14.26
N LEU A 106 -7.19 14.47 13.71
CA LEU A 106 -6.44 14.43 12.45
C LEU A 106 -5.00 14.89 12.63
N LEU A 107 -4.05 14.09 12.14
CA LEU A 107 -2.67 14.50 11.92
C LEU A 107 -2.48 14.92 10.45
N THR A 108 -2.14 16.19 10.24
CA THR A 108 -1.86 16.76 8.92
C THR A 108 -0.48 17.38 8.88
N PHE A 109 0.00 17.64 7.66
CA PHE A 109 1.12 18.54 7.44
C PHE A 109 0.64 19.99 7.35
N SER A 110 1.49 20.92 7.76
CA SER A 110 1.27 22.36 7.51
C SER A 110 1.12 22.62 6.01
N SER A 111 0.15 23.45 5.62
CA SER A 111 -0.13 23.70 4.20
C SER A 111 1.09 24.26 3.47
N SER A 112 1.48 23.58 2.38
CA SER A 112 2.51 24.03 1.44
C SER A 112 2.07 23.66 0.03
N GLU A 113 2.25 24.58 -0.92
CA GLU A 113 2.00 24.35 -2.35
C GLU A 113 2.87 23.21 -2.92
N GLN A 114 4.01 22.94 -2.29
CA GLN A 114 4.92 21.87 -2.72
C GLN A 114 4.50 20.49 -2.20
N SER A 115 3.64 20.43 -1.17
CA SER A 115 3.27 19.15 -0.58
C SER A 115 2.24 18.41 -1.45
N PRO A 116 2.61 17.25 -2.03
CA PRO A 116 1.67 16.46 -2.81
C PRO A 116 0.55 15.84 -1.97
N PHE A 117 0.83 15.57 -0.68
CA PHE A 117 -0.10 14.94 0.24
C PHE A 117 -0.23 15.77 1.51
N LYS A 118 -1.45 16.05 1.95
CA LYS A 118 -1.69 16.90 3.14
C LYS A 118 -1.84 16.11 4.43
N ASN A 119 -2.20 14.82 4.34
CA ASN A 119 -2.49 13.98 5.51
C ASN A 119 -1.33 13.06 5.83
N ILE A 120 -1.11 12.82 7.12
CA ILE A 120 -0.20 11.79 7.62
C ILE A 120 -0.98 10.48 7.72
N ILE A 121 -0.48 9.44 7.07
CA ILE A 121 -1.08 8.10 7.13
C ILE A 121 -0.87 7.49 8.51
N VAL A 122 -1.96 7.05 9.13
CA VAL A 122 -2.00 6.33 10.41
C VAL A 122 -2.99 5.18 10.29
N ASP A 123 -3.13 4.37 11.35
CA ASP A 123 -3.95 3.15 11.35
C ASP A 123 -5.46 3.40 11.23
N ASP A 124 -5.95 4.59 11.60
CA ASP A 124 -7.39 4.88 11.74
C ASP A 124 -7.93 5.88 10.71
N ARG A 125 -7.34 5.91 9.50
CA ARG A 125 -7.70 6.84 8.42
C ARG A 125 -7.88 6.15 7.08
N ASP A 126 -8.85 6.67 6.32
CA ASP A 126 -9.08 6.37 4.91
C ASP A 126 -9.07 4.85 4.65
N GLU A 127 -8.46 4.40 3.55
CA GLU A 127 -8.39 2.99 3.20
C GLU A 127 -7.58 2.14 4.21
N MET A 128 -6.67 2.75 4.97
CA MET A 128 -5.84 2.01 5.94
C MET A 128 -6.67 1.53 7.14
N ALA A 129 -7.65 2.32 7.57
CA ALA A 129 -8.59 1.92 8.63
C ALA A 129 -9.35 0.66 8.25
N ASP A 130 -9.91 0.64 7.04
CA ASP A 130 -10.67 -0.48 6.50
C ASP A 130 -9.79 -1.74 6.40
N ILE A 131 -8.55 -1.59 5.93
CA ILE A 131 -7.58 -2.69 5.81
C ILE A 131 -7.21 -3.27 7.18
N CYS A 132 -6.89 -2.40 8.14
CA CYS A 132 -6.50 -2.82 9.47
C CYS A 132 -7.64 -3.56 10.20
N ASP A 133 -8.86 -3.03 10.13
CA ASP A 133 -10.04 -3.68 10.73
C ASP A 133 -10.38 -5.02 10.05
N HIS A 134 -10.32 -5.06 8.73
CA HIS A 134 -10.61 -6.27 7.95
C HIS A 134 -9.66 -7.42 8.30
N VAL A 135 -8.36 -7.15 8.37
CA VAL A 135 -7.35 -8.16 8.70
C VAL A 135 -7.47 -8.59 10.17
N GLU A 136 -7.57 -7.66 11.12
CA GLU A 136 -7.67 -8.02 12.54
C GLU A 136 -8.97 -8.80 12.84
N THR A 137 -10.09 -8.40 12.23
CA THR A 137 -11.37 -9.11 12.37
C THR A 137 -11.29 -10.54 11.84
N ALA A 138 -10.71 -10.76 10.66
CA ALA A 138 -10.55 -12.10 10.10
C ALA A 138 -9.64 -12.99 10.97
N LEU A 139 -8.48 -12.45 11.39
CA LEU A 139 -7.51 -13.17 12.21
C LEU A 139 -8.06 -13.50 13.61
N SER A 140 -8.81 -12.60 14.25
CA SER A 140 -9.45 -12.85 15.55
C SER A 140 -10.46 -14.02 15.51
N ARG A 141 -11.03 -14.28 14.33
CA ARG A 141 -11.93 -15.41 14.06
C ARG A 141 -11.21 -16.65 13.54
N SER A 142 -9.88 -16.63 13.47
CA SER A 142 -9.05 -17.69 12.88
C SER A 142 -9.40 -17.99 11.41
N VAL A 143 -9.82 -16.97 10.66
CA VAL A 143 -10.15 -17.05 9.22
C VAL A 143 -9.10 -16.32 8.41
N LYS A 144 -8.80 -16.81 7.20
CA LYS A 144 -7.93 -16.09 6.26
C LYS A 144 -8.63 -14.82 5.77
N PRO A 145 -8.01 -13.63 5.88
CA PRO A 145 -8.61 -12.41 5.36
C PRO A 145 -8.77 -12.50 3.85
N SER A 146 -9.87 -11.98 3.31
CA SER A 146 -10.02 -11.84 1.86
C SER A 146 -9.02 -10.83 1.31
N ARG A 147 -8.54 -11.02 0.08
CA ARG A 147 -7.70 -10.04 -0.61
C ARG A 147 -8.45 -8.75 -0.93
N VAL A 148 -9.77 -8.86 -1.12
CA VAL A 148 -10.63 -7.74 -1.50
C VAL A 148 -11.35 -7.20 -0.28
N VAL A 149 -11.25 -5.90 -0.07
CA VAL A 149 -12.09 -5.15 0.87
C VAL A 149 -13.13 -4.39 0.06
N LYS A 150 -14.41 -4.57 0.42
CA LYS A 150 -15.52 -3.89 -0.24
C LYS A 150 -16.21 -2.95 0.74
N THR A 151 -15.66 -1.74 0.87
CA THR A 151 -16.24 -0.65 1.63
C THR A 151 -16.84 0.37 0.67
N GLY A 152 -18.16 0.35 0.52
CA GLY A 152 -18.88 1.25 -0.40
C GLY A 152 -18.87 0.81 -1.87
N ALA A 153 -18.71 1.78 -2.78
CA ALA A 153 -18.94 1.60 -4.22
C ALA A 153 -17.74 1.01 -4.99
N ASN A 154 -16.51 1.32 -4.54
CA ASN A 154 -15.28 0.90 -5.20
C ASN A 154 -14.54 -0.10 -4.29
N PRO A 155 -14.39 -1.37 -4.68
CA PRO A 155 -13.57 -2.32 -3.94
C PRO A 155 -12.07 -2.00 -4.05
N TYR A 156 -11.32 -2.47 -3.07
CA TYR A 156 -9.87 -2.36 -3.02
C TYR A 156 -9.22 -3.76 -2.93
N TRP A 157 -8.19 -4.03 -3.73
CA TRP A 157 -7.35 -5.24 -3.63
C TRP A 157 -6.05 -4.90 -2.92
N ILE A 158 -5.68 -5.74 -1.95
CA ILE A 158 -4.55 -5.49 -1.08
C ILE A 158 -3.41 -6.46 -1.39
N TYR A 159 -2.20 -5.93 -1.44
CA TYR A 159 -0.97 -6.71 -1.59
C TYR A 159 0.05 -6.17 -0.61
N ALA A 160 0.58 -7.01 0.27
CA ALA A 160 1.54 -6.59 1.30
C ALA A 160 2.77 -7.48 1.30
N PHE A 161 3.94 -6.86 1.48
CA PHE A 161 5.22 -7.52 1.41
C PHE A 161 6.04 -7.11 2.62
N SER A 162 6.68 -8.12 3.23
CA SER A 162 7.52 -7.89 4.40
C SER A 162 8.85 -7.26 4.01
N GLU A 163 9.54 -6.74 5.01
CA GLU A 163 10.97 -6.44 4.97
C GLU A 163 11.77 -7.52 4.21
N GLY A 164 12.70 -7.09 3.35
CA GLY A 164 13.55 -7.95 2.52
C GLY A 164 12.87 -8.59 1.30
N ASP A 165 11.56 -8.42 1.11
CA ASP A 165 10.88 -8.85 -0.12
C ASP A 165 11.24 -7.90 -1.28
N SER A 166 11.66 -8.47 -2.40
CA SER A 166 12.11 -7.74 -3.59
C SER A 166 11.02 -6.86 -4.24
N ARG A 167 9.76 -7.11 -3.91
CA ARG A 167 8.62 -6.27 -4.35
C ARG A 167 8.46 -5.01 -3.50
N CYS A 168 9.17 -4.92 -2.38
CA CYS A 168 9.44 -3.67 -1.68
C CYS A 168 10.71 -3.02 -2.24
N LEU A 169 10.67 -1.69 -2.41
CA LEU A 169 11.76 -0.95 -3.06
C LEU A 169 13.01 -0.81 -2.19
N ASP A 170 12.89 -1.15 -0.90
CA ASP A 170 13.89 -1.00 0.15
C ASP A 170 13.85 -2.24 1.04
N THR A 171 15.01 -2.69 1.50
CA THR A 171 15.13 -3.91 2.32
C THR A 171 14.64 -3.71 3.73
N GLU A 172 14.53 -2.49 4.25
CA GLU A 172 14.19 -2.19 5.66
C GLU A 172 12.72 -1.78 5.88
N VAL A 173 11.88 -1.96 4.85
CA VAL A 173 10.48 -1.52 4.89
C VAL A 173 9.52 -2.69 4.70
N ASN A 174 8.41 -2.64 5.43
CA ASN A 174 7.20 -3.33 5.01
C ASN A 174 6.50 -2.44 3.97
N CYS A 175 5.96 -3.02 2.91
CA CYS A 175 5.24 -2.25 1.91
C CYS A 175 3.88 -2.84 1.57
N ILE A 176 2.96 -1.95 1.17
CA ILE A 176 1.58 -2.30 0.83
C ILE A 176 1.15 -1.55 -0.42
N TYR A 177 0.54 -2.28 -1.35
CA TYR A 177 -0.16 -1.77 -2.52
C TYR A 177 -1.66 -1.94 -2.32
N ILE A 178 -2.41 -0.90 -2.68
CA ILE A 178 -3.87 -0.89 -2.60
C ILE A 178 -4.39 -0.48 -3.98
N GLU A 179 -5.02 -1.41 -4.69
CA GLU A 179 -5.61 -1.17 -6.02
C GLU A 179 -7.10 -0.89 -5.88
N SER A 180 -7.57 0.29 -6.27
CA SER A 180 -8.98 0.68 -6.24
C SER A 180 -9.62 0.51 -7.61
N GLY A 181 -10.74 -0.19 -7.70
CA GLY A 181 -11.44 -0.43 -8.97
C GLY A 181 -12.82 0.21 -9.05
N THR A 182 -13.23 0.59 -10.26
CA THR A 182 -14.62 0.97 -10.56
C THR A 182 -15.27 -0.12 -11.41
N GLN A 183 -16.55 -0.41 -11.13
CA GLN A 183 -17.28 -1.46 -11.83
C GLN A 183 -17.32 -1.20 -13.34
N ALA A 184 -16.86 -2.15 -14.14
CA ALA A 184 -16.87 -2.09 -15.60
C ALA A 184 -18.03 -2.91 -16.18
N SER A 185 -18.21 -4.15 -15.70
CA SER A 185 -19.31 -5.03 -16.12
C SER A 185 -19.47 -6.20 -15.14
N GLY A 186 -20.70 -6.47 -14.70
CA GLY A 186 -20.97 -7.59 -13.79
C GLY A 186 -20.10 -7.54 -12.52
N ALA A 187 -19.35 -8.60 -12.25
CA ALA A 187 -18.40 -8.66 -11.12
C ALA A 187 -16.98 -8.15 -11.45
N ASN A 188 -16.78 -7.57 -12.64
CA ASN A 188 -15.49 -7.09 -13.11
C ASN A 188 -15.34 -5.58 -12.88
N TYR A 189 -14.18 -5.20 -12.35
CA TYR A 189 -13.80 -3.84 -11.99
C TYR A 189 -12.53 -3.47 -12.73
N LYS A 190 -12.46 -2.26 -13.25
CA LYS A 190 -11.26 -1.70 -13.88
C LYS A 190 -10.50 -0.92 -12.81
N ILE A 191 -9.23 -1.25 -12.59
CA ILE A 191 -8.39 -0.55 -11.61
C ILE A 191 -8.16 0.89 -12.08
N LYS A 192 -8.52 1.86 -11.23
CA LYS A 192 -8.43 3.30 -11.52
C LYS A 192 -7.43 4.05 -10.68
N GLU A 193 -7.13 3.53 -9.49
CA GLU A 193 -6.18 4.14 -8.58
C GLU A 193 -5.33 3.08 -7.92
N VAL A 194 -4.08 3.42 -7.63
CA VAL A 194 -3.14 2.57 -6.91
C VAL A 194 -2.41 3.41 -5.89
N ASN A 195 -2.54 3.05 -4.62
CA ASN A 195 -1.73 3.62 -3.55
C ASN A 195 -0.61 2.66 -3.17
N PHE A 196 0.58 3.21 -2.91
CA PHE A 196 1.72 2.49 -2.38
C PHE A 196 2.23 3.17 -1.13
N TYR A 197 2.51 2.37 -0.11
CA TYR A 197 3.10 2.82 1.14
C TYR A 197 4.29 1.92 1.47
N ALA A 198 5.46 2.52 1.66
CA ALA A 198 6.60 1.89 2.33
C ALA A 198 6.68 2.42 3.76
N VAL A 199 6.80 1.52 4.72
CA VAL A 199 6.76 1.82 6.15
C VAL A 199 7.99 1.25 6.82
N ASN A 200 8.72 2.10 7.52
CA ASN A 200 9.92 1.70 8.27
C ASN A 200 9.56 0.59 9.28
N ALA A 201 10.21 -0.57 9.12
CA ALA A 201 9.99 -1.76 9.92
C ALA A 201 11.07 -1.99 10.99
N ASP A 202 12.14 -1.19 11.01
CA ASP A 202 13.24 -1.38 11.95
C ASP A 202 12.76 -1.21 13.39
N LEU A 203 12.90 -2.28 14.18
CA LEU A 203 12.48 -2.35 15.57
C LEU A 203 13.33 -1.47 16.51
N GLN A 204 14.54 -1.12 16.10
CA GLN A 204 15.47 -0.29 16.88
C GLN A 204 15.38 1.21 16.52
N ASP A 205 14.75 1.54 15.39
CA ASP A 205 14.61 2.91 14.94
C ASP A 205 13.44 3.61 15.65
N ARG A 206 13.70 4.83 16.15
CA ARG A 206 12.67 5.72 16.68
C ARG A 206 11.60 6.10 15.65
N LEU A 207 11.91 5.95 14.36
CA LEU A 207 11.03 6.23 13.23
C LEU A 207 10.24 5.01 12.76
N ARG A 208 10.20 3.91 13.53
CA ARG A 208 9.32 2.77 13.23
C ARG A 208 7.89 3.22 12.94
N GLY A 209 7.30 2.66 11.89
CA GLY A 209 5.96 3.01 11.44
C GLY A 209 5.88 4.27 10.58
N VAL A 210 6.93 5.10 10.51
CA VAL A 210 7.02 6.23 9.57
C VAL A 210 6.86 5.72 8.15
N VAL A 211 5.97 6.37 7.39
CA VAL A 211 5.81 6.08 5.97
C VAL A 211 6.96 6.77 5.26
N THR A 212 7.95 5.99 4.86
CA THR A 212 9.19 6.47 4.24
C THR A 212 8.94 6.86 2.78
N GLN A 213 7.98 6.21 2.13
CA GLN A 213 7.51 6.58 0.81
C GLN A 213 6.00 6.40 0.70
N ARG A 214 5.34 7.41 0.12
CA ARG A 214 3.94 7.35 -0.31
C ARG A 214 3.87 7.64 -1.81
N SER A 215 3.24 6.77 -2.57
CA SER A 215 2.92 7.02 -3.98
C SER A 215 1.43 6.82 -4.25
N HIS A 216 0.91 7.60 -5.19
CA HIS A 216 -0.45 7.50 -5.71
C HIS A 216 -0.38 7.58 -7.23
N ALA A 217 -0.98 6.60 -7.91
CA ALA A 217 -1.18 6.62 -9.35
C ALA A 217 -2.68 6.54 -9.67
N SER A 218 -3.11 7.23 -10.72
CA SER A 218 -4.51 7.20 -11.15
C SER A 218 -4.66 7.34 -12.66
N VAL A 219 -5.73 6.77 -13.20
CA VAL A 219 -6.14 7.00 -14.59
C VAL A 219 -6.77 8.38 -14.72
N CYS A 220 -6.49 9.07 -15.82
CA CYS A 220 -7.05 10.38 -16.10
C CYS A 220 -8.50 10.24 -16.60
N TYR A 221 -9.43 10.93 -15.93
CA TYR A 221 -10.89 10.78 -16.14
C TYR A 221 -11.36 10.93 -17.61
N SER A 222 -10.63 11.67 -18.45
CA SER A 222 -10.97 11.92 -19.86
C SER A 222 -10.21 11.05 -20.87
N ASP A 223 -9.21 10.29 -20.44
CA ASP A 223 -8.32 9.54 -21.31
C ASP A 223 -7.70 8.37 -20.55
N SER A 224 -8.15 7.14 -20.86
CA SER A 224 -7.68 5.94 -20.20
C SER A 224 -6.22 5.59 -20.49
N GLU A 225 -5.62 6.20 -21.52
CA GLU A 225 -4.21 6.00 -21.85
C GLU A 225 -3.29 6.94 -21.05
N LYS A 226 -3.86 7.94 -20.38
CA LYS A 226 -3.11 8.86 -19.52
C LYS A 226 -3.28 8.50 -18.06
N SER A 227 -2.17 8.62 -17.33
CA SER A 227 -2.14 8.50 -15.89
C SER A 227 -1.51 9.72 -15.24
N SER A 228 -1.90 9.95 -13.98
CA SER A 228 -1.16 10.81 -13.08
C SER A 228 -0.41 9.94 -12.08
N PHE A 229 0.73 10.45 -11.63
CA PHE A 229 1.54 9.80 -10.62
C PHE A 229 2.06 10.85 -9.66
N THR A 230 1.98 10.59 -8.36
CA THR A 230 2.52 11.48 -7.34
C THR A 230 3.24 10.66 -6.29
N ARG A 231 4.43 11.08 -5.91
CA ARG A 231 5.27 10.41 -4.92
C ARG A 231 5.87 11.42 -3.96
N MET A 232 5.97 11.01 -2.70
CA MET A 232 6.64 11.75 -1.63
C MET A 232 7.51 10.79 -0.83
N ASN A 233 8.79 11.14 -0.62
CA ASN A 233 9.74 10.37 0.17
C ASN A 233 10.14 11.16 1.40
N PHE A 234 10.00 10.55 2.56
CA PHE A 234 10.52 11.06 3.83
C PHE A 234 12.04 11.02 3.81
N LEU A 235 12.68 12.12 4.19
CA LEU A 235 14.14 12.20 4.25
C LEU A 235 14.61 12.17 5.70
N ARG A 236 14.08 13.06 6.55
CA ARG A 236 14.49 13.17 7.95
C ARG A 236 13.56 14.05 8.77
N VAL A 237 13.71 13.94 10.08
CA VAL A 237 13.19 14.90 11.06
C VAL A 237 14.15 16.09 11.17
N ILE A 238 13.60 17.30 11.24
CA ILE A 238 14.30 18.56 11.49
C ILE A 238 13.88 19.03 12.89
N GLU A 239 14.79 18.85 13.85
CA GLU A 239 14.64 19.24 15.26
C GLU A 239 15.03 20.70 15.49
#